data_AF-M7NAF3-F1
#
_entry.id   AF-M7NAF3-F1
#
_cell.length_a   1.000
_cell.length_b   1.000
_cell.length_c   1.000
_cell.angle_alpha   90.00
_cell.angle_beta   90.00
_cell.angle_gamma   90.00
#
_symmetry.space_group_name_H-M   'P 1'
#
loop_
_entity.id
_entity.type
_entity.pdbx_description
1 polymer ?
#
loop_
_entity_poly.entity_id
_entity_poly.type
_entity_poly.pdbx_seq_one_letter_code
_entity_poly.pdbx_strand_id
1 'polypeptide(L)'
;MEQLNLTLPLPYLSVNRDGRIVSYSALADQWFDLSNGHIKSLVDAESINKLGRISSESGMEPIKLELNMKTKENPLILFDVYLQWDADNHAAMMLLPKDSSNEELIEKLMNIQYRLASTDFELLEKKDELEQVLRRMDELSGPFIPLSETLCMIPLFGDITANKINTISESCLQSVFRGNYEVVLFDLTAVGEVHADGIEKFIQLVKTLNFMTGNVIKLIGIKPNLAKELNHHHLNQWVQFNHSLKEELSTSLHR
;
A
#
# COMPACT_ATOMS: atom_id res chain seq x y z
N MET A 1 -20.16 -55.20 -15.74
CA MET A 1 -20.65 -53.85 -15.42
C MET A 1 -21.66 -53.52 -16.48
N GLU A 2 -22.86 -53.11 -16.08
CA GLU A 2 -23.93 -52.83 -17.02
C GLU A 2 -24.24 -51.33 -16.99
N GLN A 3 -24.23 -50.69 -18.15
CA GLN A 3 -24.58 -49.27 -18.25
C GLN A 3 -26.10 -49.14 -18.22
N LEU A 4 -26.61 -48.37 -17.26
CA LEU A 4 -28.04 -48.07 -17.16
C LEU A 4 -28.43 -47.10 -18.27
N ASN A 5 -29.30 -47.55 -19.18
CA ASN A 5 -29.97 -46.71 -20.19
C ASN A 5 -31.11 -45.86 -19.59
N LEU A 6 -30.91 -45.33 -18.37
CA LEU A 6 -31.80 -44.37 -17.72
C LEU A 6 -31.13 -43.00 -17.71
N THR A 7 -31.84 -41.97 -18.18
CA THR A 7 -31.41 -40.58 -18.12
C THR A 7 -31.56 -40.07 -16.69
N LEU A 8 -30.52 -40.26 -15.87
CA LEU A 8 -30.44 -39.68 -14.53
C LEU A 8 -29.76 -38.31 -14.61
N PRO A 9 -30.26 -37.29 -13.90
CA PRO A 9 -29.65 -35.95 -13.88
C PRO A 9 -28.39 -35.87 -13.01
N LEU A 10 -28.01 -36.96 -12.33
CA LEU A 10 -26.84 -37.07 -11.47
C LEU A 10 -26.02 -38.33 -11.80
N PRO A 11 -24.70 -38.31 -11.57
CA PRO A 11 -23.88 -39.51 -11.57
C PRO A 11 -24.44 -40.54 -10.58
N TYR A 12 -24.60 -41.78 -11.06
CA TYR A 12 -25.14 -42.89 -10.29
C TYR A 12 -24.25 -44.11 -10.46
N LEU A 13 -23.97 -44.78 -9.36
CA LEU A 13 -23.19 -46.02 -9.30
C LEU A 13 -23.93 -47.02 -8.41
N SER A 14 -24.08 -48.26 -8.87
CA SER A 14 -24.51 -49.38 -8.04
C SER A 14 -23.31 -50.28 -7.75
N VAL A 15 -23.06 -50.58 -6.48
CA VAL A 15 -21.93 -51.41 -6.03
C VAL A 15 -22.39 -52.59 -5.19
N ASN A 16 -21.71 -53.73 -5.31
CA ASN A 16 -21.94 -54.87 -4.43
C ASN A 16 -21.19 -54.70 -3.08
N ARG A 17 -21.41 -55.61 -2.13
CA ARG A 17 -20.72 -55.60 -0.82
C ARG A 17 -19.18 -55.68 -0.90
N ASP A 18 -18.64 -56.22 -1.97
CA ASP A 18 -17.18 -56.25 -2.21
C ASP A 18 -16.63 -54.94 -2.80
N GLY A 19 -17.51 -53.95 -3.04
CA GLY A 19 -17.17 -52.68 -3.67
C GLY A 19 -16.90 -52.80 -5.17
N ARG A 20 -17.42 -53.83 -5.84
CA ARG A 20 -17.45 -53.94 -7.31
C ARG A 20 -18.64 -53.18 -7.86
N ILE A 21 -18.42 -52.39 -8.89
CA ILE A 21 -19.47 -51.62 -9.55
C ILE A 21 -20.25 -52.57 -10.45
N VAL A 22 -21.53 -52.76 -10.13
CA VAL A 22 -22.47 -53.63 -10.84
C VAL A 22 -23.05 -52.88 -12.03
N SER A 23 -23.56 -51.67 -11.78
CA SER A 23 -24.11 -50.80 -12.81
C SER A 23 -23.76 -49.33 -12.59
N TYR A 24 -23.84 -48.52 -13.65
CA TYR A 24 -23.51 -47.09 -13.61
C TYR A 24 -24.31 -46.29 -14.63
N SER A 25 -24.50 -44.98 -14.40
CA SER A 25 -25.14 -44.07 -15.37
C SER A 25 -24.15 -43.49 -16.37
N ALA A 26 -24.66 -43.00 -17.51
CA ALA A 26 -23.83 -42.34 -18.54
C ALA A 26 -23.06 -41.12 -17.98
N LEU A 27 -23.66 -40.36 -17.05
CA LEU A 27 -22.97 -39.27 -16.36
C LEU A 27 -21.84 -39.79 -15.44
N ALA A 28 -22.02 -40.93 -14.78
CA ALA A 28 -20.94 -41.49 -13.96
C ALA A 28 -19.72 -41.91 -14.79
N ASP A 29 -19.92 -42.41 -16.01
CA ASP A 29 -18.82 -42.69 -16.94
C ASP A 29 -18.13 -41.41 -17.45
N GLN A 30 -18.85 -40.30 -17.60
CA GLN A 30 -18.21 -39.02 -17.95
C GLN A 30 -17.31 -38.50 -16.82
N TRP A 31 -17.73 -38.65 -15.56
CA TRP A 31 -17.02 -38.11 -14.42
C TRP A 31 -15.86 -39.00 -13.93
N PHE A 32 -16.01 -40.33 -13.95
CA PHE A 32 -15.10 -41.27 -13.31
C PHE A 32 -14.46 -42.25 -14.30
N ASP A 33 -13.23 -42.69 -14.03
CA ASP A 33 -12.59 -43.78 -14.77
C ASP A 33 -13.01 -45.15 -14.20
N LEU A 34 -14.05 -45.73 -14.80
CA LEU A 34 -14.67 -46.99 -14.34
C LEU A 34 -13.93 -48.25 -14.80
N SER A 35 -12.81 -48.13 -15.52
CA SER A 35 -12.05 -49.25 -16.10
C SER A 35 -11.62 -50.32 -15.09
N ASN A 36 -11.35 -49.92 -13.85
CA ASN A 36 -10.89 -50.82 -12.78
C ASN A 36 -12.01 -51.63 -12.10
N GLY A 37 -13.29 -51.34 -12.38
CA GLY A 37 -14.39 -52.16 -11.86
C GLY A 37 -14.74 -51.99 -10.38
N HIS A 38 -13.99 -51.19 -9.62
CA HIS A 38 -14.06 -51.12 -8.16
C HIS A 38 -14.18 -49.69 -7.63
N ILE A 39 -15.08 -49.46 -6.67
CA ILE A 39 -15.28 -48.13 -6.07
C ILE A 39 -14.03 -47.65 -5.31
N LYS A 40 -13.24 -48.57 -4.74
CA LYS A 40 -12.00 -48.26 -4.00
C LYS A 40 -10.93 -47.56 -4.85
N SER A 41 -10.94 -47.74 -6.17
CA SER A 41 -10.01 -47.01 -7.06
C SER A 41 -10.44 -45.58 -7.33
N LEU A 42 -11.71 -45.26 -7.10
CA LEU A 42 -12.31 -43.94 -7.35
C LEU A 42 -12.27 -43.03 -6.12
N VAL A 43 -11.96 -43.55 -4.95
CA VAL A 43 -11.93 -42.81 -3.67
C VAL A 43 -10.51 -42.73 -3.10
N ASP A 44 -10.22 -41.72 -2.29
CA ASP A 44 -8.95 -41.62 -1.56
C ASP A 44 -8.87 -42.60 -0.36
N ALA A 45 -7.65 -42.82 0.16
CA ALA A 45 -7.40 -43.81 1.20
C ALA A 45 -8.16 -43.52 2.51
N GLU A 46 -8.45 -42.25 2.81
CA GLU A 46 -9.19 -41.82 4.00
C GLU A 46 -10.70 -42.10 3.83
N SER A 47 -11.24 -41.87 2.63
CA SER A 47 -12.63 -42.13 2.25
C SER A 47 -12.94 -43.63 2.16
N ILE A 48 -11.95 -44.48 1.86
CA ILE A 48 -12.09 -45.95 1.90
C ILE A 48 -12.48 -46.43 3.31
N ASN A 49 -11.91 -45.83 4.36
CA ASN A 49 -12.23 -46.20 5.75
C ASN A 49 -13.66 -45.81 6.13
N LYS A 50 -14.18 -44.70 5.59
CA LYS A 50 -15.57 -44.26 5.79
C LYS A 50 -16.55 -45.22 5.11
N LEU A 51 -16.25 -45.67 3.89
CA LEU A 51 -17.04 -46.68 3.18
C LEU A 51 -17.05 -48.03 3.92
N GLY A 52 -15.91 -48.47 4.47
CA GLY A 52 -15.80 -49.73 5.20
C GLY A 52 -16.61 -49.81 6.48
N ARG A 53 -16.83 -48.69 7.19
CA ARG A 53 -17.64 -48.63 8.41
C ARG A 53 -19.14 -48.77 8.14
N ILE A 54 -19.59 -48.35 6.96
CA ILE A 54 -21.01 -48.34 6.60
C ILE A 54 -21.45 -49.71 6.02
N SER A 55 -20.54 -50.46 5.40
CA SER A 55 -20.83 -51.84 4.94
C SER A 55 -21.17 -52.81 6.08
N SER A 56 -20.83 -52.50 7.33
CA SER A 56 -21.18 -53.30 8.50
C SER A 56 -22.53 -52.95 9.14
N GLU A 57 -23.09 -51.77 8.86
CA GLU A 57 -24.38 -51.32 9.39
C GLU A 57 -25.47 -51.62 8.37
N SER A 58 -26.17 -52.74 8.55
CA SER A 58 -27.25 -53.18 7.65
C SER A 58 -28.53 -52.38 7.90
N GLY A 59 -28.64 -51.19 7.30
CA GLY A 59 -29.85 -50.36 7.28
C GLY A 59 -30.38 -50.16 5.86
N MET A 60 -31.71 -50.17 5.70
CA MET A 60 -32.41 -49.82 4.44
C MET A 60 -32.60 -48.30 4.26
N GLU A 61 -32.18 -47.49 5.23
CA GLU A 61 -32.28 -46.03 5.17
C GLU A 61 -31.15 -45.40 4.34
N PRO A 62 -31.42 -44.29 3.63
CA PRO A 62 -30.40 -43.58 2.87
C PRO A 62 -29.37 -42.93 3.80
N ILE A 63 -28.09 -43.20 3.55
CA ILE A 63 -26.96 -42.67 4.31
C ILE A 63 -26.27 -41.61 3.46
N LYS A 64 -26.03 -40.44 4.04
CA LYS A 64 -25.24 -39.38 3.43
C LYS A 64 -23.79 -39.45 3.91
N LEU A 65 -22.84 -39.40 2.98
CA LEU A 65 -21.40 -39.41 3.25
C LEU A 65 -20.65 -38.46 2.33
N GLU A 66 -19.66 -37.75 2.88
CA GLU A 66 -18.74 -36.91 2.10
C GLU A 66 -17.48 -37.71 1.73
N LEU A 67 -17.22 -37.87 0.43
CA LEU A 67 -16.04 -38.57 -0.09
C LEU A 67 -15.26 -37.70 -1.06
N ASN A 68 -13.94 -37.77 -0.93
CA ASN A 68 -13.04 -37.27 -1.94
C ASN A 68 -12.89 -38.33 -3.04
N MET A 69 -13.23 -37.96 -4.26
CA MET A 69 -13.23 -38.87 -5.39
C MET A 69 -12.33 -38.37 -6.52
N LYS A 70 -11.67 -39.31 -7.18
CA LYS A 70 -10.80 -39.07 -8.33
C LYS A 70 -11.64 -39.01 -9.60
N THR A 71 -11.71 -37.85 -10.25
CA THR A 71 -12.41 -37.69 -11.52
C THR A 71 -11.44 -37.75 -12.70
N LYS A 72 -11.96 -37.87 -13.93
CA LYS A 72 -11.13 -37.89 -15.14
C LYS A 72 -10.39 -36.56 -15.37
N GLU A 73 -10.98 -35.44 -14.96
CA GLU A 73 -10.41 -34.09 -15.16
C GLU A 73 -9.63 -33.60 -13.94
N ASN A 74 -10.09 -33.89 -12.71
CA ASN A 74 -9.48 -33.41 -11.47
C ASN A 74 -9.17 -34.58 -10.52
N PRO A 75 -7.94 -34.65 -9.98
CA PRO A 75 -7.49 -35.81 -9.22
C PRO A 75 -8.20 -35.98 -7.86
N LEU A 76 -8.84 -34.94 -7.32
CA LEU A 76 -9.58 -35.00 -6.06
C LEU A 76 -10.70 -33.94 -6.05
N ILE A 77 -11.95 -34.36 -6.12
CA ILE A 77 -13.15 -33.51 -5.92
C ILE A 77 -13.96 -34.08 -4.75
N LEU A 78 -14.50 -33.19 -3.91
CA LEU A 78 -15.38 -33.58 -2.81
C LEU A 78 -16.80 -33.82 -3.34
N PHE A 79 -17.37 -34.98 -3.02
CA PHE A 79 -18.75 -35.34 -3.36
C PHE A 79 -19.58 -35.63 -2.11
N ASP A 80 -20.80 -35.12 -2.10
CA ASP A 80 -21.88 -35.63 -1.28
C ASP A 80 -22.41 -36.92 -1.94
N VAL A 81 -22.21 -38.05 -1.27
CA VAL A 81 -22.66 -39.37 -1.74
C VAL A 81 -23.84 -39.82 -0.89
N TYR A 82 -24.95 -40.12 -1.56
CA TYR A 82 -26.14 -40.71 -0.95
C TYR A 82 -26.16 -42.18 -1.28
N LEU A 83 -26.01 -43.03 -0.27
CA LEU A 83 -25.94 -44.48 -0.40
C LEU A 83 -27.17 -45.13 0.22
N GLN A 84 -27.80 -46.06 -0.50
CA GLN A 84 -28.88 -46.90 0.02
C GLN A 84 -28.68 -48.35 -0.40
N TRP A 85 -28.82 -49.29 0.53
CA TRP A 85 -28.79 -50.72 0.24
C TRP A 85 -30.16 -51.21 -0.25
N ASP A 86 -30.16 -51.93 -1.37
CA ASP A 86 -31.33 -52.60 -1.90
C ASP A 86 -31.46 -54.05 -1.36
N ALA A 87 -32.64 -54.66 -1.50
CA ALA A 87 -32.95 -56.02 -1.09
C ALA A 87 -32.02 -57.07 -1.72
N ASP A 88 -31.46 -56.76 -2.91
CA ASP A 88 -30.50 -57.60 -3.63
C ASP A 88 -29.03 -57.39 -3.18
N ASN A 89 -28.79 -56.76 -2.02
CA ASN A 89 -27.45 -56.48 -1.48
C ASN A 89 -26.56 -55.59 -2.39
N HIS A 90 -27.19 -54.77 -3.24
CA HIS A 90 -26.54 -53.73 -4.01
C HIS A 90 -26.71 -52.38 -3.31
N ALA A 91 -25.62 -51.63 -3.16
CA ALA A 91 -25.64 -50.25 -2.69
C ALA A 91 -25.80 -49.30 -3.89
N ALA A 92 -26.95 -48.64 -3.96
CA ALA A 92 -27.21 -47.56 -4.88
C ALA A 92 -26.57 -46.28 -4.35
N MET A 93 -25.70 -45.66 -5.15
CA MET A 93 -25.00 -44.42 -4.79
C MET A 93 -25.33 -43.31 -5.79
N MET A 94 -25.82 -42.19 -5.29
CA MET A 94 -25.95 -40.94 -6.03
C MET A 94 -24.85 -39.97 -5.60
N LEU A 95 -24.15 -39.35 -6.55
CA LEU A 95 -23.00 -38.50 -6.27
C LEU A 95 -23.27 -37.05 -6.68
N LEU A 96 -23.11 -36.11 -5.75
CA LEU A 96 -23.29 -34.69 -5.96
C LEU A 96 -21.97 -33.94 -5.70
N PRO A 97 -21.36 -33.28 -6.71
CA PRO A 97 -20.10 -32.56 -6.54
C PRO A 97 -20.28 -31.32 -5.66
N LYS A 98 -19.30 -31.02 -4.80
CA LYS A 98 -19.24 -29.85 -3.93
C LYS A 98 -18.09 -28.95 -4.38
N ASP A 99 -18.39 -27.76 -4.90
CA ASP A 99 -17.39 -26.78 -5.37
C ASP A 99 -16.65 -26.11 -4.19
N SER A 100 -15.66 -26.81 -3.62
CA SER A 100 -14.83 -26.30 -2.51
C SER A 100 -13.84 -25.20 -2.92
N SER A 101 -13.57 -25.03 -4.22
CA SER A 101 -12.55 -24.10 -4.74
C SER A 101 -12.93 -22.62 -4.60
N ASN A 102 -14.22 -22.29 -4.61
CA ASN A 102 -14.67 -20.91 -4.52
C ASN A 102 -14.57 -20.33 -3.10
N GLU A 103 -14.77 -21.16 -2.07
CA GLU A 103 -14.68 -20.71 -0.67
C GLU A 103 -13.25 -20.30 -0.30
N GLU A 104 -12.25 -21.10 -0.70
CA GLU A 104 -10.83 -20.79 -0.44
C GLU A 104 -10.36 -19.53 -1.19
N LEU A 105 -10.83 -19.33 -2.43
CA LEU A 105 -10.55 -18.13 -3.21
C LEU A 105 -11.15 -16.88 -2.56
N ILE A 106 -12.38 -16.97 -2.07
CA ILE A 106 -13.05 -15.86 -1.39
C ILE A 106 -12.31 -15.50 -0.09
N GLU A 107 -11.89 -16.49 0.70
CA GLU A 107 -11.12 -16.27 1.93
C GLU A 107 -9.76 -15.60 1.64
N LYS A 108 -9.04 -16.09 0.63
CA LYS A 108 -7.78 -15.47 0.18
C LYS A 108 -7.97 -14.03 -0.29
N LEU A 109 -9.04 -13.75 -1.05
CA LEU A 109 -9.35 -12.40 -1.51
C LEU A 109 -9.69 -11.46 -0.34
N MET A 110 -10.46 -11.93 0.64
CA MET A 110 -10.76 -11.15 1.85
C MET A 110 -9.48 -10.82 2.64
N ASN A 111 -8.58 -11.80 2.81
CA ASN A 111 -7.31 -11.58 3.49
C ASN A 111 -6.40 -10.57 2.78
N ILE A 112 -6.36 -10.61 1.44
CA ILE A 112 -5.60 -9.63 0.64
C ILE A 112 -6.21 -8.24 0.78
N GLN A 113 -7.53 -8.10 0.63
CA GLN A 113 -8.21 -6.82 0.79
C GLN A 113 -7.97 -6.22 2.17
N TYR A 114 -8.04 -7.05 3.22
CA TYR A 114 -7.76 -6.60 4.58
C TYR A 114 -6.33 -6.11 4.75
N ARG A 115 -5.34 -6.87 4.26
CA ARG A 115 -3.93 -6.47 4.32
C ARG A 115 -3.66 -5.19 3.52
N LEU A 116 -4.26 -5.04 2.34
CA LEU A 116 -4.13 -3.83 1.52
C LEU A 116 -4.69 -2.63 2.25
N ALA A 117 -5.92 -2.71 2.75
CA ALA A 117 -6.55 -1.61 3.50
C ALA A 117 -5.74 -1.22 4.75
N SER A 118 -5.20 -2.20 5.48
CA SER A 118 -4.33 -1.93 6.63
C SER A 118 -3.02 -1.26 6.23
N THR A 119 -2.40 -1.69 5.13
CA THR A 119 -1.14 -1.11 4.64
C THR A 119 -1.36 0.31 4.13
N ASP A 120 -2.46 0.55 3.40
CA ASP A 120 -2.83 1.87 2.91
C ASP A 120 -3.03 2.85 4.06
N PHE A 121 -3.65 2.41 5.16
CA PHE A 121 -3.82 3.21 6.36
C PHE A 121 -2.47 3.56 7.01
N GLU A 122 -1.59 2.58 7.18
CA GLU A 122 -0.24 2.80 7.73
C GLU A 122 0.59 3.75 6.86
N LEU A 123 0.52 3.61 5.54
CA LEU A 123 1.20 4.50 4.59
C LEU A 123 0.68 5.94 4.67
N LEU A 124 -0.63 6.11 4.85
CA LEU A 124 -1.22 7.45 4.99
C LEU A 124 -0.73 8.12 6.28
N GLU A 125 -0.72 7.39 7.41
CA GLU A 125 -0.21 7.91 8.69
C GLU A 125 1.27 8.30 8.58
N LYS A 126 2.11 7.45 7.96
CA LYS A 126 3.53 7.75 7.74
C LYS A 126 3.74 8.96 6.83
N LYS A 127 2.91 9.12 5.81
CA LYS A 127 2.94 10.29 4.94
C LYS A 127 2.62 11.57 5.73
N ASP A 128 1.58 11.56 6.55
CA ASP A 128 1.19 12.71 7.36
C ASP A 128 2.26 13.08 8.40
N GLU A 129 2.88 12.09 9.04
CA GLU A 129 4.04 12.29 9.92
C GLU A 129 5.20 12.98 9.18
N LEU A 130 5.55 12.50 7.99
CA LEU A 130 6.62 13.07 7.18
C LEU A 130 6.32 14.52 6.77
N GLU A 131 5.09 14.80 6.33
CA GLU A 131 4.67 16.17 5.99
C GLU A 131 4.78 17.11 7.20
N GLN A 132 4.42 16.66 8.41
CA GLN A 132 4.59 17.45 9.62
C GLN A 132 6.07 17.71 9.96
N VAL A 133 6.92 16.70 9.81
CA VAL A 133 8.37 16.85 10.03
C VAL A 133 8.96 17.84 9.03
N LEU A 134 8.60 17.74 7.75
CA LEU A 134 9.07 18.65 6.71
C LEU A 134 8.62 20.09 6.99
N ARG A 135 7.36 20.31 7.41
CA ARG A 135 6.88 21.64 7.82
C ARG A 135 7.67 22.22 8.99
N ARG A 136 7.93 21.43 10.03
CA ARG A 136 8.75 21.87 11.17
C ARG A 136 10.19 22.18 10.76
N MET A 137 10.76 21.40 9.84
CA MET A 137 12.08 21.70 9.29
C MET A 137 12.09 23.03 8.53
N ASP A 138 11.06 23.30 7.73
CA ASP A 138 10.93 24.57 7.01
C ASP A 138 10.73 25.75 7.97
N GLU A 139 9.95 25.61 9.04
CA GLU A 139 9.82 26.62 10.11
C GLU A 139 11.17 26.95 10.77
N LEU A 140 12.03 25.94 10.94
CA LEU A 140 13.38 26.09 11.50
C LEU A 140 14.40 26.58 10.47
N SER A 141 14.06 26.66 9.18
CA SER A 141 14.98 26.96 8.08
C SER A 141 15.22 28.45 7.80
N GLY A 142 14.68 29.33 8.65
CA GLY A 142 14.89 30.78 8.62
C GLY A 142 14.83 31.41 10.01
N PRO A 143 15.61 30.90 10.99
CA PRO A 143 15.51 31.38 12.36
C PRO A 143 15.98 32.83 12.44
N PHE A 144 15.23 33.65 13.16
CA PHE A 144 15.61 35.03 13.38
C PHE A 144 16.68 35.12 14.48
N ILE A 145 17.88 35.63 14.14
CA ILE A 145 19.01 35.73 15.06
C ILE A 145 19.42 37.20 15.22
N PRO A 146 19.14 37.86 16.36
CA PRO A 146 19.67 39.19 16.63
C PRO A 146 21.18 39.11 16.90
N LEU A 147 21.98 39.88 16.14
CA LEU A 147 23.43 39.97 16.32
C LEU A 147 23.82 41.18 17.18
N SER A 148 23.04 42.26 17.10
CA SER A 148 23.14 43.46 17.96
C SER A 148 21.77 44.15 18.06
N GLU A 149 21.71 45.31 18.72
CA GLU A 149 20.48 46.12 18.76
C GLU A 149 20.01 46.60 17.39
N THR A 150 20.93 46.74 16.43
CA THR A 150 20.67 47.29 15.08
C THR A 150 20.91 46.30 13.94
N LEU A 151 21.46 45.12 14.23
CA LEU A 151 21.82 44.09 13.24
C LEU A 151 21.14 42.76 13.56
N CYS A 152 20.48 42.18 12.58
CA CYS A 152 19.96 40.81 12.66
C CYS A 152 20.36 39.96 11.46
N MET A 153 20.22 38.64 11.63
CA MET A 153 20.57 37.63 10.64
C MET A 153 19.45 36.60 10.50
N ILE A 154 19.19 36.20 9.25
CA ILE A 154 18.24 35.18 8.85
C ILE A 154 18.99 34.19 7.94
N PRO A 155 19.51 33.09 8.49
CA PRO A 155 20.15 32.07 7.70
C PRO A 155 19.12 31.19 6.98
N LEU A 156 19.36 30.95 5.70
CA LEU A 156 18.57 30.06 4.85
C LEU A 156 19.35 28.77 4.60
N PHE A 157 18.72 27.62 4.82
CA PHE A 157 19.36 26.31 4.71
C PHE A 157 18.64 25.43 3.69
N GLY A 158 19.37 24.62 2.92
CA GLY A 158 18.79 23.65 1.97
C GLY A 158 18.20 24.30 0.73
N ASP A 159 17.32 23.59 0.03
CA ASP A 159 16.77 24.07 -1.24
C ASP A 159 15.76 25.20 -1.01
N ILE A 160 15.70 26.15 -1.94
CA ILE A 160 14.80 27.31 -1.89
C ILE A 160 13.64 27.09 -2.85
N THR A 161 12.46 26.87 -2.29
CA THR A 161 11.18 26.69 -2.99
C THR A 161 10.16 27.72 -2.52
N ALA A 162 9.06 27.90 -3.26
CA ALA A 162 8.01 28.84 -2.85
C ALA A 162 7.42 28.51 -1.47
N ASN A 163 7.18 27.23 -1.18
CA ASN A 163 6.62 26.79 0.10
C ASN A 163 7.51 27.16 1.28
N LYS A 164 8.82 26.96 1.14
CA LYS A 164 9.78 27.28 2.19
C LYS A 164 9.83 28.77 2.50
N ILE A 165 9.94 29.60 1.45
CA ILE A 165 9.97 31.04 1.63
C ILE A 165 8.67 31.53 2.26
N ASN A 166 7.51 31.04 1.81
CA ASN A 166 6.22 31.40 2.42
C ASN A 166 6.17 31.02 3.91
N THR A 167 6.66 29.83 4.27
CA THR A 167 6.67 29.33 5.66
C THR A 167 7.49 30.24 6.58
N ILE A 168 8.68 30.67 6.15
CA ILE A 168 9.54 31.54 6.97
C ILE A 168 9.15 33.03 6.92
N SER A 169 8.44 33.46 5.86
CA SER A 169 8.16 34.88 5.61
C SER A 169 7.40 35.54 6.74
N GLU A 170 6.35 34.90 7.27
CA GLU A 170 5.53 35.50 8.33
C GLU A 170 6.35 35.74 9.60
N SER A 171 7.07 34.72 10.07
CA SER A 171 7.92 34.81 11.26
C SER A 171 9.04 35.85 11.08
N CYS A 172 9.66 35.87 9.89
CA CYS A 172 10.70 36.83 9.54
C CYS A 172 10.18 38.28 9.57
N LEU A 173 9.07 38.56 8.88
CA LEU A 173 8.47 39.89 8.82
C LEU A 173 8.07 40.38 10.21
N GLN A 174 7.43 39.52 11.02
CA GLN A 174 7.05 39.88 12.39
C GLN A 174 8.27 40.16 13.28
N SER A 175 9.32 39.35 13.17
CA SER A 175 10.52 39.49 14.02
C SER A 175 11.33 40.74 13.67
N VAL A 176 11.54 40.99 12.37
CA VAL A 176 12.24 42.19 11.89
C VAL A 176 11.43 43.45 12.19
N PHE A 177 10.10 43.41 12.09
CA PHE A 177 9.28 44.58 12.43
C PHE A 177 9.29 44.92 13.92
N ARG A 178 9.39 43.91 14.80
CA ARG A 178 9.39 44.12 16.26
C ARG A 178 10.70 44.69 16.79
N GLY A 179 11.84 44.35 16.20
CA GLY A 179 13.12 44.95 16.57
C GLY A 179 13.47 46.09 15.63
N ASN A 180 13.93 47.21 16.15
CA ASN A 180 14.31 48.37 15.35
C ASN A 180 15.67 48.17 14.68
N TYR A 181 15.84 47.08 13.93
CA TYR A 181 17.07 46.76 13.22
C TYR A 181 17.25 47.71 12.04
N GLU A 182 18.47 48.19 11.82
CA GLU A 182 18.83 49.00 10.65
C GLU A 182 19.29 48.11 9.48
N VAL A 183 19.89 46.97 9.81
CA VAL A 183 20.50 46.04 8.86
C VAL A 183 19.98 44.63 9.07
N VAL A 184 19.52 44.01 7.98
CA VAL A 184 19.03 42.62 7.95
C VAL A 184 19.94 41.80 7.03
N LEU A 185 20.61 40.80 7.58
CA LEU A 185 21.48 39.88 6.83
C LEU A 185 20.72 38.61 6.47
N PHE A 186 20.62 38.28 5.19
CA PHE A 186 20.26 36.93 4.76
C PHE A 186 21.52 36.14 4.47
N ASP A 187 21.69 35.01 5.16
CA ASP A 187 22.81 34.11 4.91
C ASP A 187 22.39 32.94 4.03
N LEU A 188 22.97 32.88 2.83
CA LEU A 188 22.69 31.87 1.83
C LEU A 188 23.83 30.83 1.70
N THR A 189 24.78 30.81 2.65
CA THR A 189 25.94 29.91 2.62
C THR A 189 25.53 28.44 2.51
N ALA A 190 24.45 28.06 3.20
CA ALA A 190 23.95 26.68 3.25
C ALA A 190 22.78 26.41 2.27
N VAL A 191 22.55 27.30 1.30
CA VAL A 191 21.51 27.11 0.28
C VAL A 191 21.95 26.09 -0.76
N GLY A 192 21.06 25.14 -1.05
CA GLY A 192 21.22 24.09 -2.05
C GLY A 192 20.84 24.56 -3.44
N GLU A 193 19.88 23.86 -4.06
CA GLU A 193 19.25 24.27 -5.31
C GLU A 193 18.21 25.37 -5.06
N VAL A 194 18.05 26.26 -6.04
CA VAL A 194 17.11 27.37 -5.96
C VAL A 194 16.15 27.29 -7.13
N HIS A 195 14.87 27.11 -6.82
CA HIS A 195 13.82 26.98 -7.81
C HIS A 195 13.31 28.38 -8.23
N ALA A 196 12.82 28.50 -9.46
CA ALA A 196 12.33 29.77 -10.01
C ALA A 196 11.17 30.37 -9.20
N ASP A 197 10.25 29.52 -8.71
CA ASP A 197 9.14 29.91 -7.85
C ASP A 197 9.63 30.40 -6.46
N GLY A 198 10.68 29.77 -5.93
CA GLY A 198 11.37 30.19 -4.71
C GLY A 198 12.03 31.56 -4.85
N ILE A 199 12.66 31.85 -5.99
CA ILE A 199 13.26 33.16 -6.30
C ILE A 199 12.19 34.26 -6.26
N GLU A 200 11.07 34.04 -6.93
CA GLU A 200 9.98 35.03 -6.98
C GLU A 200 9.47 35.36 -5.56
N LYS A 201 9.24 34.33 -4.74
CA LYS A 201 8.82 34.51 -3.35
C LYS A 201 9.88 35.18 -2.49
N PHE A 202 11.16 34.86 -2.68
CA PHE A 202 12.23 35.51 -1.94
C PHE A 202 12.32 37.01 -2.26
N ILE A 203 12.19 37.37 -3.54
CA ILE A 203 12.15 38.77 -3.97
C ILE A 203 10.96 39.50 -3.34
N GLN A 204 9.78 38.86 -3.29
CA GLN A 204 8.59 39.43 -2.64
C GLN A 204 8.84 39.69 -1.14
N LEU A 205 9.45 38.74 -0.43
CA LEU A 205 9.82 38.89 0.98
C LEU A 205 10.77 40.07 1.19
N VAL A 206 11.86 40.13 0.43
CA VAL A 206 12.86 41.22 0.50
C VAL A 206 12.22 42.58 0.26
N LYS A 207 11.40 42.71 -0.78
CA LYS A 207 10.67 43.97 -1.06
C LYS A 207 9.75 44.35 0.08
N THR A 208 9.02 43.39 0.63
CA THR A 208 8.08 43.62 1.74
C THR A 208 8.83 44.12 2.98
N LEU A 209 9.95 43.48 3.33
CA LEU A 209 10.82 43.92 4.43
C LEU A 209 11.33 45.34 4.21
N ASN A 210 11.85 45.64 3.02
CA ASN A 210 12.37 46.96 2.69
C ASN A 210 11.28 48.04 2.78
N PHE A 211 10.08 47.77 2.26
CA PHE A 211 8.96 48.71 2.37
C PHE A 211 8.46 48.92 3.80
N MET A 212 8.45 47.86 4.61
CA MET A 212 7.94 47.93 5.99
C MET A 212 8.87 48.68 6.93
N THR A 213 10.18 48.58 6.71
CA THR A 213 11.19 49.00 7.71
C THR A 213 12.18 50.04 7.20
N GLY A 214 12.36 50.16 5.88
CA GLY A 214 13.43 50.97 5.29
C GLY A 214 14.82 50.38 5.49
N ASN A 215 14.93 49.15 6.01
CA ASN A 215 16.18 48.53 6.40
C ASN A 215 17.10 48.27 5.21
N VAL A 216 18.41 48.33 5.47
CA VAL A 216 19.42 47.86 4.53
C VAL A 216 19.45 46.33 4.58
N ILE A 217 18.96 45.70 3.52
CA ILE A 217 18.99 44.25 3.37
C ILE A 217 20.30 43.87 2.70
N LYS A 218 21.06 42.94 3.31
CA LYS A 218 22.31 42.42 2.74
C LYS A 218 22.21 40.92 2.57
N LEU A 219 22.72 40.43 1.45
CA LEU A 219 22.83 39.01 1.18
C LEU A 219 24.29 38.59 1.29
N ILE A 220 24.55 37.53 2.06
CA ILE A 220 25.89 36.95 2.26
C ILE A 220 25.91 35.47 1.87
N GLY A 221 27.11 34.93 1.59
CA GLY A 221 27.26 33.50 1.33
C GLY A 221 26.66 33.00 0.01
N ILE A 222 26.38 33.90 -0.93
CA ILE A 222 25.71 33.55 -2.19
C ILE A 222 26.67 32.85 -3.16
N LYS A 223 26.23 31.73 -3.72
CA LYS A 223 26.89 31.04 -4.83
C LYS A 223 26.79 31.86 -6.13
N PRO A 224 27.83 31.88 -7.00
CA PRO A 224 27.83 32.69 -8.23
C PRO A 224 26.62 32.50 -9.15
N ASN A 225 26.09 31.27 -9.25
CA ASN A 225 24.91 30.99 -10.08
C ASN A 225 23.66 31.70 -9.53
N LEU A 226 23.44 31.64 -8.22
CA LEU A 226 22.32 32.33 -7.58
C LEU A 226 22.45 33.85 -7.67
N ALA A 227 23.67 34.39 -7.52
CA ALA A 227 23.91 35.82 -7.70
C ALA A 227 23.52 36.32 -9.10
N LYS A 228 23.79 35.52 -10.15
CA LYS A 228 23.39 35.84 -11.53
C LYS A 228 21.88 35.85 -11.71
N GLU A 229 21.19 34.84 -11.19
CA GLU A 229 19.72 34.75 -11.25
C GLU A 229 19.06 35.94 -10.53
N LEU A 230 19.48 36.25 -9.30
CA LEU A 230 18.94 37.40 -8.55
C LEU A 230 19.20 38.74 -9.27
N ASN A 231 20.32 38.86 -9.98
CA ASN A 231 20.63 40.05 -10.78
C ASN A 231 19.70 40.16 -12.00
N HIS A 232 19.37 39.04 -12.67
CA HIS A 232 18.41 39.02 -13.78
C HIS A 232 17.03 39.55 -13.37
N HIS A 233 16.64 39.34 -12.11
CA HIS A 233 15.40 39.87 -11.53
C HIS A 233 15.51 41.30 -10.95
N HIS A 234 16.60 42.02 -11.22
CA HIS A 234 16.85 43.38 -10.73
C HIS A 234 16.78 43.53 -9.20
N LEU A 235 17.16 42.48 -8.46
CA LEU A 235 17.12 42.50 -6.99
C LEU A 235 18.20 43.43 -6.40
N ASN A 236 19.24 43.75 -7.16
CA ASN A 236 20.33 44.65 -6.78
C ASN A 236 19.88 46.06 -6.35
N GLN A 237 18.65 46.47 -6.67
CA GLN A 237 18.06 47.73 -6.20
C GLN A 237 17.60 47.66 -4.74
N TRP A 238 17.39 46.46 -4.21
CA TRP A 238 16.78 46.21 -2.90
C TRP A 238 17.77 45.59 -1.90
N VAL A 239 18.86 45.00 -2.40
CA VAL A 239 19.84 44.28 -1.57
C VAL A 239 21.28 44.68 -1.90
N GLN A 240 22.13 44.68 -0.89
CA GLN A 240 23.58 44.76 -1.04
C GLN A 240 24.19 43.36 -0.97
N PHE A 241 25.15 43.06 -1.84
CA PHE A 241 25.82 41.76 -1.88
C PHE A 241 27.18 41.85 -1.20
N ASN A 242 27.39 41.04 -0.15
CA ASN A 242 28.65 40.99 0.59
C ASN A 242 29.24 39.57 0.58
N HIS A 243 30.57 39.45 0.65
CA HIS A 243 31.23 38.15 0.49
C HIS A 243 31.15 37.29 1.76
N SER A 244 31.15 37.88 2.97
CA SER A 244 31.11 37.10 4.22
C SER A 244 30.56 37.86 5.42
N LEU A 245 30.02 37.11 6.40
CA LEU A 245 29.60 37.66 7.70
C LEU A 245 30.76 38.34 8.45
N LYS A 246 31.97 37.77 8.37
CA LYS A 246 33.16 38.28 9.07
C LYS A 246 33.50 39.71 8.63
N GLU A 247 33.43 39.97 7.34
CA GLU A 247 33.70 41.28 6.75
C GLU A 247 32.65 42.32 7.16
N GLU A 248 31.39 41.91 7.22
CA GLU A 248 30.28 42.76 7.66
C GLU A 248 30.41 43.15 9.14
N LEU A 249 30.71 42.18 10.01
CA LEU A 249 30.93 42.43 11.44
C LEU A 249 32.12 43.36 11.67
N SER A 250 33.21 43.22 10.93
CA SER A 250 34.35 44.14 11.05
C SER A 250 34.03 45.59 10.64
N THR A 251 33.10 45.78 9.70
CA THR A 251 32.69 47.10 9.23
C THR A 251 31.72 47.77 10.21
N SER A 252 30.83 46.99 10.82
CA SER A 252 29.83 47.48 11.78
C SER A 252 30.43 47.76 13.17
N LEU A 253 31.51 47.07 13.57
CA LEU A 253 32.24 47.32 14.83
C LEU A 253 33.15 48.57 14.79
N HIS A 254 33.24 49.26 13.65
CA HIS A 254 34.07 50.46 13.46
C HIS A 254 33.24 51.73 13.16
N ARG A 255 31.91 51.64 13.30
CA ARG A 255 30.99 52.78 13.33
C ARG A 255 30.44 52.94 14.74
#